data_AF-A0A158M0L3-F1
#
_entry.id   AF-A0A158M0L3-F1
#
_cell.length_a   1.000
_cell.length_b   1.000
_cell.length_c   1.000
_cell.angle_alpha   90.00
_cell.angle_beta   90.00
_cell.angle_gamma   90.00
#
_symmetry.space_group_name_H-M   'P 1'
#
loop_
_entity.id
_entity.type
_entity.pdbx_description
1 polymer ?
#
loop_
_entity_poly.entity_id
_entity_poly.type
_entity_poly.pdbx_seq_one_letter_code
_entity_poly.pdbx_strand_id
1 'polypeptide(L)'
;RWLLLRNRKNLDPCQSVKLDELLQANQPLLTAYLMRDELKQLWFYQHPGYARQAWDHWLQQAQGSGIAALAHFALKLKAYLHGILSRCRHRLNTSIVEGINNTIKVIKRRAYGYRDQEYFFLKIRSAFPGIPR
;
A
#
# COMPACT_ATOMS: atom_id res chain seq x y z
N ARG A 1 -0.81 -21.31 -5.43
CA ARG A 1 -0.71 -19.83 -5.35
C ARG A 1 0.33 -19.36 -6.37
N TRP A 2 0.04 -18.34 -7.19
CA TRP A 2 0.88 -17.94 -8.33
C TRP A 2 2.27 -17.41 -7.92
N LEU A 3 3.35 -17.88 -8.58
CA LEU A 3 4.75 -17.49 -8.30
C LEU A 3 4.99 -15.98 -8.46
N LEU A 4 4.35 -15.38 -9.46
CA LEU A 4 4.45 -13.96 -9.79
C LEU A 4 4.01 -13.04 -8.64
N LEU A 5 3.18 -13.53 -7.71
CA LEU A 5 2.63 -12.73 -6.60
C LEU A 5 3.46 -12.84 -5.32
N ARG A 6 4.51 -13.68 -5.28
CA ARG A 6 5.38 -13.82 -4.11
C ARG A 6 6.55 -12.82 -4.20
N ASN A 7 7.02 -12.37 -3.03
CA ASN A 7 8.26 -11.61 -2.95
C ASN A 7 9.43 -12.54 -3.28
N ARG A 8 10.34 -12.09 -4.15
CA ARG A 8 11.52 -12.87 -4.58
C ARG A 8 12.36 -13.38 -3.41
N LYS A 9 12.47 -12.58 -2.33
CA LYS A 9 13.18 -12.93 -1.08
C LYS A 9 12.57 -14.12 -0.32
N ASN A 10 11.33 -14.49 -0.62
CA ASN A 10 10.59 -15.56 0.07
C ASN A 10 10.34 -16.77 -0.85
N LEU A 11 11.08 -16.89 -1.96
CA LEU A 11 10.99 -18.00 -2.90
C LEU A 11 12.08 -19.03 -2.62
N ASP A 12 11.72 -20.30 -2.72
CA ASP A 12 12.68 -21.39 -2.71
C ASP A 12 13.55 -21.36 -3.98
N PRO A 13 14.77 -21.91 -3.97
CA PRO A 13 15.68 -21.88 -5.12
C PRO A 13 15.04 -22.39 -6.42
N CYS A 14 14.35 -23.54 -6.37
CA CYS A 14 13.64 -24.11 -7.53
C CYS A 14 12.50 -23.21 -8.05
N GLN A 15 11.87 -22.43 -7.16
CA GLN A 15 10.80 -21.50 -7.53
C GLN A 15 11.35 -20.22 -8.16
N SER A 16 12.57 -19.79 -7.78
CA SER A 16 13.24 -18.66 -8.41
C SER A 16 13.58 -18.99 -9.87
N VAL A 17 14.15 -20.17 -10.15
CA VAL A 17 14.48 -20.58 -11.52
C VAL A 17 13.23 -20.57 -12.40
N LYS A 18 12.13 -21.16 -11.92
CA LYS A 18 10.86 -21.20 -12.67
C LYS A 18 10.24 -19.81 -12.86
N LEU A 19 10.43 -18.89 -11.92
CA LEU A 19 10.03 -17.50 -12.08
C LEU A 19 10.87 -16.79 -13.15
N ASP A 20 12.19 -16.99 -13.12
CA ASP A 20 13.12 -16.37 -14.08
C ASP A 20 12.83 -16.86 -15.51
N GLU A 21 12.56 -18.16 -15.71
CA GLU A 21 12.12 -18.72 -17.01
C GLU A 21 10.81 -18.08 -17.52
N LEU A 22 9.80 -17.94 -16.65
CA LEU A 22 8.52 -17.33 -16.99
C LEU A 22 8.64 -15.85 -17.36
N LEU A 23 9.54 -15.13 -16.68
CA LEU A 23 9.78 -13.72 -16.95
C LEU A 23 10.60 -13.53 -18.24
N GLN A 24 11.56 -14.41 -18.54
CA GLN A 24 12.29 -14.39 -19.80
C GLN A 24 11.37 -14.64 -21.01
N ALA A 25 10.38 -15.53 -20.85
CA ALA A 25 9.43 -15.84 -21.91
C ALA A 25 8.42 -14.71 -22.21
N ASN A 26 8.26 -13.72 -21.32
CA ASN A 26 7.24 -12.68 -21.46
C ASN A 26 7.76 -11.30 -21.01
N GLN A 27 8.22 -10.51 -21.98
CA GLN A 27 8.75 -9.16 -21.77
C GLN A 27 7.76 -8.22 -21.05
N PRO A 28 6.48 -8.09 -21.47
CA PRO A 28 5.49 -7.29 -20.72
C PRO A 28 5.33 -7.72 -19.26
N LEU A 29 5.36 -9.03 -18.99
CA LEU A 29 5.22 -9.57 -17.64
C LEU A 29 6.45 -9.25 -16.78
N LEU A 30 7.65 -9.35 -17.36
CA LEU A 30 8.89 -8.94 -16.71
C LEU A 30 8.87 -7.45 -16.35
N THR A 31 8.47 -6.59 -17.30
CA THR A 31 8.33 -5.14 -17.04
C THR A 31 7.37 -4.87 -15.89
N ALA A 32 6.16 -5.45 -15.92
CA ALA A 32 5.19 -5.26 -14.85
C ALA A 32 5.71 -5.78 -13.49
N TYR A 33 6.45 -6.89 -13.49
CA TYR A 33 7.05 -7.46 -12.27
C TYR A 33 8.10 -6.52 -11.67
N LEU A 34 9.01 -5.99 -12.50
CA LEU A 34 10.04 -5.04 -12.06
C LEU A 34 9.42 -3.73 -11.58
N MET A 35 8.48 -3.16 -12.34
CA MET A 35 7.80 -1.92 -11.96
C MET A 35 7.04 -2.06 -10.64
N ARG A 36 6.43 -3.21 -10.36
CA ARG A 36 5.82 -3.48 -9.06
C ARG A 36 6.85 -3.44 -7.92
N ASP A 37 8.03 -4.03 -8.12
CA ASP A 37 9.06 -4.07 -7.08
C ASP A 37 9.72 -2.71 -6.85
N GLU A 38 9.91 -1.91 -7.90
CA GLU A 38 10.32 -0.51 -7.78
C GLU A 38 9.29 0.32 -7.01
N LEU A 39 7.99 0.14 -7.31
CA LEU A 39 6.92 0.84 -6.62
C LEU A 39 6.94 0.59 -5.10
N LYS A 40 7.27 -0.64 -4.66
CA LYS A 40 7.40 -0.96 -3.23
C LYS A 40 8.46 -0.10 -2.53
N GLN A 41 9.47 0.37 -3.24
CA GLN A 41 10.52 1.22 -2.67
C GLN A 41 9.97 2.57 -2.20
N LEU A 42 8.85 3.04 -2.75
CA LEU A 42 8.18 4.27 -2.30
C LEU A 42 7.84 4.24 -0.80
N TRP A 43 7.58 3.06 -0.24
CA TRP A 43 7.30 2.87 1.18
C TRP A 43 8.56 2.95 2.08
N PHE A 44 9.77 3.01 1.55
CA PHE A 44 10.97 3.07 2.38
C PHE A 44 11.62 4.47 2.42
N TYR A 45 11.15 5.42 1.61
CA TYR A 45 11.65 6.79 1.64
C TYR A 45 11.27 7.53 2.91
N GLN A 46 12.26 8.24 3.47
CA GLN A 46 12.10 9.11 4.64
C GLN A 46 11.77 10.55 4.26
N HIS A 47 12.28 11.03 3.12
CA HIS A 47 12.06 12.39 2.66
C HIS A 47 11.04 12.43 1.51
N PRO A 48 10.00 13.29 1.61
CA PRO A 48 8.93 13.35 0.62
C PRO A 48 9.41 13.84 -0.75
N GLY A 49 10.49 14.65 -0.81
CA GLY A 49 11.07 15.11 -2.07
C GLY A 49 11.60 13.95 -2.92
N TYR A 50 12.43 13.08 -2.34
CA TYR A 50 12.95 11.89 -3.02
C TYR A 50 11.84 10.91 -3.39
N ALA A 51 10.86 10.71 -2.51
CA ALA A 51 9.70 9.86 -2.80
C ALA A 51 8.88 10.39 -4.00
N ARG A 52 8.75 11.72 -4.11
CA ARG A 52 8.05 12.35 -5.23
C ARG A 52 8.81 12.21 -6.54
N GLN A 53 10.12 12.43 -6.54
CA GLN A 53 10.96 12.22 -7.72
C GLN A 53 10.91 10.76 -8.20
N ALA A 54 11.03 9.81 -7.27
CA ALA A 54 10.92 8.39 -7.58
C ALA A 54 9.54 8.04 -8.15
N TRP A 55 8.47 8.62 -7.60
CA TRP A 55 7.12 8.46 -8.13
C TRP A 55 6.98 9.03 -9.55
N ASP A 56 7.49 10.24 -9.80
CA ASP A 56 7.36 10.90 -11.10
C ASP A 56 8.12 10.11 -12.18
N HIS A 57 9.31 9.60 -11.87
CA HIS A 57 10.07 8.68 -12.73
C HIS A 57 9.29 7.39 -13.01
N TRP A 58 8.75 6.75 -11.97
CA TRP A 58 7.97 5.53 -12.08
C TRP A 58 6.70 5.73 -12.92
N LEU A 59 6.02 6.86 -12.76
CA LEU A 59 4.83 7.21 -13.56
C LEU A 59 5.17 7.34 -15.05
N GLN A 60 6.28 8.01 -15.38
CA GLN A 60 6.75 8.14 -16.76
C GLN A 60 7.07 6.78 -17.37
N GLN A 61 7.79 5.92 -16.64
CA GLN A 61 8.08 4.56 -17.09
C GLN A 61 6.81 3.73 -17.29
N ALA A 62 5.83 3.84 -16.38
CA ALA A 62 4.58 3.10 -16.48
C ALA A 62 3.78 3.50 -17.73
N GLN A 63 3.75 4.80 -18.04
CA GLN A 63 3.11 5.33 -19.24
C GLN A 63 3.88 4.96 -20.53
N GLY A 64 5.21 5.00 -20.48
CA GLY A 64 6.08 4.63 -21.62
C GLY A 64 6.23 3.13 -21.87
N SER A 65 5.81 2.28 -20.92
CA SER A 65 5.95 0.81 -21.01
C SER A 65 5.17 0.14 -22.15
N GLY A 66 4.17 0.83 -22.74
CA GLY A 66 3.26 0.23 -23.71
C GLY A 66 2.22 -0.74 -23.11
N ILE A 67 2.22 -0.94 -21.78
CA ILE A 67 1.28 -1.84 -21.09
C ILE A 67 0.08 -1.04 -20.60
N ALA A 68 -1.06 -1.16 -21.30
CA ALA A 68 -2.28 -0.40 -20.99
C ALA A 68 -2.76 -0.58 -19.53
N ALA A 69 -2.68 -1.80 -19.00
CA ALA A 69 -3.05 -2.09 -17.61
C ALA A 69 -2.16 -1.34 -16.60
N LEU A 70 -0.87 -1.21 -16.89
CA LEU A 70 0.10 -0.55 -16.01
C LEU A 70 -0.09 0.97 -16.05
N ALA A 71 -0.28 1.54 -17.24
CA ALA A 71 -0.58 2.96 -17.42
C ALA A 71 -1.89 3.35 -16.69
N HIS A 72 -2.95 2.54 -16.85
CA HIS A 72 -4.22 2.80 -16.17
C HIS A 72 -4.10 2.69 -14.64
N PHE A 73 -3.35 1.71 -14.15
CA PHE A 73 -3.06 1.58 -12.71
C PHE A 73 -2.29 2.79 -12.18
N ALA A 74 -1.28 3.26 -12.91
CA ALA A 74 -0.48 4.42 -12.51
C ALA A 74 -1.33 5.70 -12.40
N LEU A 75 -2.27 5.90 -13.33
CA LEU A 75 -3.21 7.03 -13.29
C LEU A 75 -4.14 6.97 -12.07
N LYS A 76 -4.68 5.80 -11.73
CA LYS A 76 -5.49 5.63 -10.51
C LYS A 76 -4.68 5.91 -9.26
N LEU A 77 -3.45 5.40 -9.20
CA LEU A 77 -2.58 5.53 -8.05
C LEU A 77 -2.12 6.99 -7.84
N LYS A 78 -1.98 7.78 -8.91
CA LYS A 78 -1.67 9.22 -8.85
C LYS A 78 -2.62 10.01 -7.95
N ALA A 79 -3.92 9.69 -7.95
CA ALA A 79 -4.90 10.36 -7.10
C ALA A 79 -4.61 10.18 -5.59
N TYR A 80 -3.98 9.05 -5.23
CA TYR A 80 -3.65 8.69 -3.85
C TYR A 80 -2.22 9.06 -3.45
N LEU A 81 -1.44 9.72 -4.34
CA LEU A 81 -0.04 10.07 -4.10
C LEU A 81 0.16 10.85 -2.80
N HIS A 82 -0.76 11.76 -2.48
CA HIS A 82 -0.70 12.56 -1.25
C HIS A 82 -0.60 11.68 0.01
N GLY A 83 -1.35 10.57 0.07
CA GLY A 83 -1.34 9.62 1.19
C GLY A 83 -0.04 8.81 1.23
N ILE A 84 0.51 8.44 0.07
CA ILE A 84 1.79 7.74 -0.03
C ILE A 84 2.92 8.63 0.49
N LEU A 85 2.98 9.89 0.04
CA LEU A 85 3.98 10.87 0.51
C LEU A 85 3.80 11.23 1.99
N SER A 86 2.57 11.24 2.50
CA SER A 86 2.30 11.48 3.92
C SER A 86 2.95 10.43 4.82
N ARG A 87 3.17 9.22 4.31
CA ARG A 87 3.85 8.15 5.05
C ARG A 87 5.33 8.46 5.35
N CYS A 88 5.99 9.28 4.54
CA CYS A 88 7.35 9.74 4.80
C CYS A 88 7.43 10.51 6.13
N ARG A 89 6.42 11.33 6.41
CA ARG A 89 6.30 12.12 7.65
C ARG A 89 5.69 11.30 8.80
N HIS A 90 4.67 10.51 8.49
CA HIS A 90 3.91 9.74 9.47
C HIS A 90 4.00 8.26 9.14
N ARG A 91 4.85 7.51 9.85
CA ARG A 91 5.06 6.06 9.65
C ARG A 91 3.89 5.22 10.18
N LEU A 92 2.68 5.53 9.75
CA LEU A 92 1.50 4.76 10.07
C LEU A 92 1.52 3.46 9.23
N ASN A 93 1.36 2.34 9.92
CA ASN A 93 1.07 1.05 9.29
C ASN A 93 -0.42 0.75 9.43
N THR A 94 -0.91 -0.21 8.64
CA THR A 94 -2.32 -0.64 8.71
C THR A 94 -2.66 -1.24 10.07
N SER A 95 -1.70 -1.83 10.78
CA SER A 95 -1.91 -2.46 12.09
C SER A 95 -2.43 -1.49 13.14
N ILE A 96 -1.96 -0.24 13.16
CA ILE A 96 -2.48 0.80 14.09
C ILE A 96 -3.95 1.11 13.77
N VAL A 97 -4.26 1.32 12.49
CA VAL A 97 -5.63 1.61 12.04
C VAL A 97 -6.56 0.43 12.31
N GLU A 98 -6.10 -0.79 12.08
CA GLU A 98 -6.82 -2.03 12.41
C GLU A 98 -7.06 -2.17 13.90
N GLY A 99 -6.07 -1.85 14.74
CA GLY A 99 -6.20 -1.84 16.20
C GLY A 99 -7.31 -0.88 16.65
N ILE A 100 -7.28 0.35 16.14
CA ILE A 100 -8.34 1.36 16.40
C ILE A 100 -9.71 0.83 15.96
N ASN A 101 -9.81 0.30 14.74
CA ASN A 101 -11.05 -0.26 14.21
C ASN A 101 -11.58 -1.42 15.06
N ASN A 102 -10.70 -2.27 15.57
CA ASN A 102 -11.08 -3.39 16.44
C ASN A 102 -11.61 -2.90 17.79
N THR A 103 -10.98 -1.89 18.39
CA THR A 103 -11.48 -1.25 19.62
C THR A 103 -12.85 -0.61 19.38
N ILE A 104 -13.05 0.11 18.27
CA ILE A 104 -14.36 0.68 17.91
C ILE A 104 -15.41 -0.43 17.76
N LYS A 105 -15.05 -1.55 17.10
CA LYS A 105 -15.93 -2.73 16.99
C LYS A 105 -16.27 -3.32 18.36
N VAL A 106 -15.32 -3.35 19.32
CA VAL A 106 -15.58 -3.80 20.70
C VAL A 106 -16.53 -2.84 21.42
N ILE A 107 -16.34 -1.53 21.31
CA ILE A 107 -17.22 -0.51 21.90
C ILE A 107 -18.66 -0.68 21.38
N LYS A 108 -18.82 -0.85 20.06
CA LYS A 108 -20.12 -1.12 19.44
C LYS A 108 -20.75 -2.42 19.94
N ARG A 109 -19.96 -3.51 20.02
CA ARG A 109 -20.44 -4.82 20.50
C ARG A 109 -20.88 -4.80 21.96
N ARG A 110 -20.13 -4.14 22.85
CA ARG A 110 -20.46 -4.03 24.28
C ARG A 110 -21.79 -3.32 24.54
N ALA A 111 -22.17 -2.38 23.67
CA ALA A 111 -23.44 -1.67 23.77
C ALA A 111 -24.60 -2.40 23.07
N TYR A 112 -24.37 -3.54 22.41
CA TYR A 112 -25.33 -4.19 21.51
C TYR A 112 -25.83 -3.25 20.39
N GLY A 113 -24.95 -2.35 19.95
CA GLY A 113 -25.28 -1.29 18.99
C GLY A 113 -25.65 0.04 19.67
N TYR A 114 -25.52 1.13 18.92
CA TYR A 114 -25.93 2.46 19.35
C TYR A 114 -27.02 2.96 18.40
N ARG A 115 -28.10 3.53 18.95
CA ARG A 115 -29.15 4.19 18.17
C ARG A 115 -28.78 5.63 17.81
N ASP A 116 -28.09 6.29 18.74
CA ASP A 116 -27.57 7.64 18.59
C ASP A 116 -26.12 7.58 18.10
N GLN A 117 -25.87 8.15 16.91
CA GLN A 117 -24.55 8.22 16.32
C GLN A 117 -23.63 9.23 17.02
N GLU A 118 -24.16 10.34 17.51
CA GLU A 118 -23.35 11.34 18.22
C GLU A 118 -22.83 10.77 19.53
N TYR A 119 -23.69 10.07 20.27
CA TYR A 119 -23.26 9.38 21.48
C TYR A 119 -22.24 8.27 21.20
N PHE A 120 -22.37 7.55 20.08
CA PHE A 120 -21.37 6.58 19.66
C PHE A 120 -20.01 7.24 19.36
N PHE A 121 -19.99 8.35 18.62
CA PHE A 121 -18.76 9.10 18.37
C PHE A 121 -18.16 9.67 19.65
N LEU A 122 -18.98 10.12 20.61
CA LEU A 122 -18.51 10.55 21.93
C LEU A 122 -17.79 9.42 22.68
N LYS A 123 -18.33 8.20 22.65
CA LYS A 123 -17.67 7.01 23.22
C LYS A 123 -16.35 6.69 22.53
N ILE A 124 -16.27 6.82 21.20
CA ILE A 124 -15.02 6.63 20.46
C ILE A 124 -13.99 7.68 20.88
N ARG A 125 -14.36 8.97 20.91
CA ARG A 125 -13.44 10.06 21.32
C ARG A 125 -12.95 9.89 22.75
N SER A 126 -13.82 9.45 23.66
CA SER A 126 -13.44 9.13 25.04
C SER A 126 -12.43 7.98 25.14
N ALA A 127 -12.51 6.98 24.26
CA ALA A 127 -11.56 5.86 24.21
C ALA A 127 -10.20 6.22 23.58
N PHE A 128 -10.16 7.29 22.78
CA PHE A 128 -8.96 7.78 22.12
C PHE A 128 -8.75 9.28 22.39
N PRO A 129 -8.31 9.67 23.59
CA PRO A 129 -8.15 11.09 23.96
C PRO A 129 -7.06 11.84 23.17
N GLY A 130 -6.32 11.16 22.29
CA GLY A 130 -5.19 11.71 21.55
C GLY A 130 -3.90 11.67 22.36
N ILE A 131 -2.78 12.01 21.70
CA ILE A 131 -1.51 12.27 22.40
C ILE A 131 -1.62 13.69 22.97
N PRO A 132 -1.42 13.91 24.29
CA PRO A 132 -1.33 15.27 24.82
C PRO A 132 -0.26 16.04 24.06
N ARG A 133 -0.61 17.22 23.54
CA ARG A 133 0.34 18.11 22.85
C ARG A 133 1.34 18.70 23.83
#